data_AF-A0A183SF68-F1
#
_entry.id   AF-A0A183SF68-F1
#
_cell.length_a   1.000
_cell.length_b   1.000
_cell.length_c   1.000
_cell.angle_alpha   90.00
_cell.angle_beta   90.00
_cell.angle_gamma   90.00
#
_symmetry.space_group_name_H-M   'P 1'
#
loop_
_entity.id
_entity.type
_entity.pdbx_description
1 polymer ?
#
loop_
_entity_poly.entity_id
_entity_poly.type
_entity_poly.pdbx_seq_one_letter_code
_entity_poly.pdbx_strand_id
1 'polypeptide(L)'
;MSQLKSKLPWSSLQLLRLQSPILSAVTKASFCLTSVGMVPIVIGGSPEDYYRIAPPNSYIHIGQFPTLGKLAEFIHYLDRNDTAYSAYFAWKALGTLKVNL
;
A
#
# COMPACT_ATOMS: atom_id res chain seq x y z
N MET A 1 -11.82 -34.65 0.22
CA MET A 1 -11.32 -33.53 1.05
C MET A 1 -11.92 -33.61 2.47
N SER A 2 -11.60 -34.66 3.24
CA SER A 2 -12.26 -34.94 4.54
C SER A 2 -11.31 -35.59 5.55
N GLN A 3 -10.04 -35.19 5.59
CA GLN A 3 -9.09 -35.67 6.59
C GLN A 3 -8.18 -34.58 7.17
N LEU A 4 -8.32 -33.31 6.75
CA LEU A 4 -7.41 -32.24 7.19
C LEU A 4 -7.89 -31.47 8.44
N LYS A 5 -9.11 -31.69 8.93
CA LYS A 5 -9.69 -30.88 10.03
C LYS A 5 -9.47 -31.42 11.44
N SER A 6 -8.92 -32.63 11.63
CA SER A 6 -8.84 -33.26 12.96
C SER A 6 -7.46 -33.23 13.63
N LYS A 7 -6.45 -32.58 13.03
CA LYS A 7 -5.05 -32.69 13.51
C LYS A 7 -4.30 -31.36 13.67
N LEU A 8 -4.98 -30.24 13.88
CA LEU A 8 -4.30 -28.94 14.10
C LEU A 8 -4.72 -28.35 15.45
N PRO A 9 -3.76 -28.04 16.35
CA PRO A 9 -4.06 -27.47 17.66
C PRO A 9 -4.58 -26.03 17.54
N TRP A 10 -5.50 -25.65 18.43
CA TRP A 10 -6.19 -24.34 18.45
C TRP A 10 -5.26 -23.13 18.64
N SER A 11 -3.98 -23.36 18.98
CA SER A 11 -2.92 -22.34 19.00
C SER A 11 -2.36 -21.98 17.61
N SER A 12 -2.70 -22.75 16.56
CA SER A 12 -2.22 -22.50 15.19
C SER A 12 -3.13 -21.59 14.36
N LEU A 13 -4.27 -21.15 14.88
CA LEU A 13 -5.22 -20.30 14.15
C LEU A 13 -4.81 -18.81 14.12
N GLN A 14 -3.76 -18.39 14.84
CA GLN A 14 -3.28 -17.01 14.81
C GLN A 14 -2.31 -16.69 13.67
N LEU A 15 -1.79 -17.70 12.96
CA LEU A 15 -0.83 -17.51 11.85
C LEU A 15 -1.44 -17.64 10.45
N LEU A 16 -2.72 -18.02 10.34
CA LEU A 16 -3.43 -18.11 9.06
C LEU A 16 -4.17 -16.79 8.70
N ARG A 17 -3.57 -15.65 9.04
CA ARG A 17 -4.07 -14.31 8.64
C ARG A 17 -3.08 -13.52 7.79
N LEU A 18 -2.02 -14.17 7.29
CA LEU A 18 -0.97 -13.54 6.47
C LEU A 18 -0.78 -14.16 5.08
N GLN A 19 -1.73 -14.96 4.60
CA GLN A 19 -1.72 -15.44 3.21
C GLN A 19 -3.07 -15.18 2.54
N SER A 20 -3.53 -13.93 2.60
CA SER A 20 -4.47 -13.48 1.58
C SER A 20 -3.63 -13.14 0.33
N PRO A 21 -3.66 -13.97 -0.73
CA PRO A 21 -2.95 -13.66 -1.97
C PRO A 21 -3.43 -12.34 -2.59
N ILE A 22 -4.64 -11.89 -2.26
CA ILE A 22 -5.20 -10.60 -2.67
C ILE A 22 -4.41 -9.45 -2.02
N LEU A 23 -4.16 -9.50 -0.71
CA LEU A 23 -3.36 -8.49 -0.01
C LEU A 23 -1.91 -8.47 -0.50
N SER A 24 -1.30 -9.64 -0.74
CA SER A 24 0.07 -9.74 -1.28
C SER A 24 0.19 -9.21 -2.73
N ALA A 25 -0.76 -9.58 -3.59
CA ALA A 25 -0.76 -9.13 -4.99
C ALA A 25 -1.03 -7.63 -5.11
N VAL A 26 -1.98 -7.07 -4.34
CA VAL A 26 -2.29 -5.63 -4.32
C VAL A 26 -1.11 -4.82 -3.77
N THR A 27 -0.43 -5.32 -2.73
CA THR A 27 0.74 -4.66 -2.14
C THR A 27 1.95 -4.70 -3.09
N LYS A 28 2.22 -5.85 -3.73
CA LYS A 28 3.34 -5.99 -4.66
C LYS A 28 3.12 -5.20 -5.96
N ALA A 29 1.88 -5.15 -6.47
CA ALA A 29 1.51 -4.30 -7.60
C ALA A 29 1.66 -2.81 -7.26
N SER A 30 1.23 -2.38 -6.07
CA SER A 30 1.41 -0.99 -5.61
C SER A 30 2.89 -0.60 -5.54
N PHE A 31 3.74 -1.45 -4.98
CA PHE A 31 5.18 -1.17 -4.90
C PHE A 31 5.87 -1.14 -6.27
N CYS A 32 5.46 -2.01 -7.20
CA CYS A 32 5.95 -1.99 -8.59
C CYS A 32 5.53 -0.72 -9.36
N LEU A 33 4.31 -0.21 -9.15
CA LEU A 33 3.87 1.06 -9.77
C LEU A 33 4.67 2.26 -9.28
N THR A 34 5.11 2.23 -8.04
CA THR A 34 5.96 3.27 -7.47
C THR A 34 7.37 3.32 -8.09
N SER A 35 7.86 2.18 -8.59
CA SER A 35 9.14 2.07 -9.32
C SER A 35 9.10 2.77 -10.69
N VAL A 36 7.93 2.96 -11.29
CA VAL A 36 7.75 3.71 -12.56
C VAL A 36 7.44 5.20 -12.36
N GLY A 37 7.62 5.72 -11.14
CA GLY A 37 7.45 7.15 -10.86
C GLY A 37 5.99 7.60 -10.75
N MET A 38 5.06 6.69 -10.45
CA MET A 38 3.64 7.00 -10.24
C MET A 38 3.26 6.91 -8.77
N VAL A 39 2.25 7.67 -8.36
CA VAL A 39 1.64 7.59 -7.02
C VAL A 39 0.42 6.65 -7.09
N PRO A 40 0.43 5.51 -6.38
CA PRO A 40 -0.70 4.58 -6.41
C PRO A 40 -1.92 5.14 -5.67
N ILE A 41 -3.10 4.92 -6.27
CA ILE A 41 -4.40 5.11 -5.62
C ILE A 41 -4.93 3.74 -5.21
N VAL A 42 -5.16 3.53 -3.92
CA VAL A 42 -5.49 2.21 -3.36
C VAL A 42 -6.93 2.14 -2.84
N ILE A 43 -7.52 0.95 -2.96
CA ILE A 43 -8.90 0.64 -2.57
C ILE A 43 -8.90 -0.67 -1.76
N GLY A 44 -9.61 -0.69 -0.64
CA GLY A 44 -9.68 -1.84 0.27
C GLY A 44 -8.47 -1.94 1.20
N GLY A 45 -8.51 -2.82 2.21
CA GLY A 45 -7.56 -2.82 3.34
C GLY A 45 -7.88 -1.68 4.32
N SER A 46 -7.49 -1.82 5.60
CA SER A 46 -7.62 -0.69 6.52
C SER A 46 -6.45 0.30 6.35
N PRO A 47 -6.62 1.60 6.63
CA PRO A 47 -5.51 2.56 6.62
C PRO A 47 -4.31 2.11 7.45
N GLU A 48 -4.56 1.41 8.56
CA GLU A 48 -3.54 0.86 9.46
C GLU A 48 -2.72 -0.24 8.80
N ASP A 49 -3.32 -1.08 7.96
CA ASP A 49 -2.61 -2.11 7.21
C ASP A 49 -1.57 -1.48 6.28
N TYR A 50 -1.95 -0.41 5.58
CA TYR A 50 -1.02 0.32 4.71
C TYR A 50 0.05 1.08 5.50
N TYR A 51 -0.30 1.69 6.62
CA TYR A 51 0.67 2.38 7.48
C TYR A 51 1.82 1.47 7.93
N ARG A 52 1.56 0.16 8.10
CA ARG A 52 2.57 -0.82 8.52
C ARG A 52 3.49 -1.30 7.40
N ILE A 53 3.06 -1.21 6.14
CA ILE A 53 3.75 -1.87 5.01
C ILE A 53 4.25 -0.89 3.95
N ALA A 54 3.62 0.28 3.82
CA ALA A 54 3.97 1.29 2.84
C ALA A 54 4.77 2.42 3.50
N PRO A 55 5.77 3.00 2.80
CA PRO A 55 6.40 4.22 3.27
C PRO A 55 5.35 5.31 3.53
N PRO A 56 5.52 6.14 4.57
CA PRO A 56 4.59 7.22 4.85
C PRO A 56 4.48 8.15 3.64
N ASN A 57 3.26 8.65 3.39
CA ASN A 57 2.96 9.56 2.29
C ASN A 57 3.35 9.03 0.89
N SER A 58 3.28 7.72 0.64
CA SER A 58 3.63 7.12 -0.66
C SER A 58 2.45 6.69 -1.53
N TYR A 59 1.22 6.84 -1.05
CA TYR A 59 -0.01 6.39 -1.71
C TYR A 59 -1.19 7.31 -1.36
N ILE A 60 -2.26 7.23 -2.14
CA ILE A 60 -3.53 7.91 -1.89
C ILE A 60 -4.58 6.83 -1.61
N HIS A 61 -5.18 6.85 -0.41
CA HIS A 61 -6.20 5.88 -0.05
C HIS A 61 -7.59 6.45 -0.31
N ILE A 62 -8.42 5.73 -1.05
CA ILE A 62 -9.77 6.21 -1.43
C ILE A 62 -10.63 6.57 -0.21
N GLY A 63 -10.48 5.83 0.89
CA GLY A 63 -11.20 6.05 2.15
C GLY A 63 -10.79 7.33 2.90
N GLN A 64 -9.78 8.07 2.46
CA GLN A 64 -9.45 9.40 3.00
C GLN A 64 -10.44 10.48 2.53
N PHE A 65 -11.24 10.18 1.50
CA PHE A 65 -12.16 11.12 0.89
C PHE A 65 -13.60 10.74 1.19
N PRO A 66 -14.47 11.71 1.53
CA PRO A 66 -15.88 11.44 1.82
C PRO A 66 -16.66 11.02 0.56
N THR A 67 -16.19 11.41 -0.63
CA THR A 67 -16.80 11.05 -1.92
C THR A 67 -15.74 10.92 -3.01
N LEU A 68 -16.07 10.22 -4.10
CA LEU A 68 -15.21 10.13 -5.29
C LEU A 68 -14.99 11.50 -5.96
N GLY A 69 -15.98 12.40 -5.86
CA GLY A 69 -15.83 13.78 -6.36
C GLY A 69 -14.70 14.51 -5.66
N LYS A 70 -14.56 14.35 -4.33
CA LYS A 70 -13.45 14.95 -3.59
C LYS A 70 -12.09 14.33 -3.91
N LEU A 71 -12.06 13.03 -4.20
CA LEU A 71 -10.85 12.40 -4.73
C LEU A 71 -10.48 13.00 -6.11
N ALA A 72 -11.44 13.16 -7.01
CA ALA A 72 -11.18 13.74 -8.34
C ALA A 72 -10.68 15.20 -8.24
N GLU A 73 -11.31 16.02 -7.39
CA GLU A 73 -10.83 17.39 -7.09
C GLU A 73 -9.39 17.37 -6.57
N PHE A 74 -9.06 16.43 -5.68
CA PHE A 74 -7.71 16.29 -5.13
C PHE A 74 -6.69 15.85 -6.20
N ILE A 75 -7.03 14.91 -7.07
CA ILE A 75 -6.17 14.52 -8.19
C ILE A 75 -5.93 15.71 -9.13
N HIS A 76 -6.97 16.50 -9.43
CA HIS A 76 -6.85 17.72 -10.21
C HIS A 76 -6.01 18.82 -9.55
N TYR A 77 -5.95 18.83 -8.22
CA TYR A 77 -5.04 19.70 -7.48
C TYR A 77 -3.60 19.22 -7.63
N LEU A 78 -3.35 17.91 -7.49
CA LEU A 78 -2.01 17.33 -7.63
C LEU A 78 -1.44 17.51 -9.04
N ASP A 79 -2.27 17.35 -10.07
CA ASP A 79 -1.91 17.57 -11.48
C ASP A 79 -1.44 19.00 -11.76
N ARG A 80 -1.91 19.99 -10.99
CA ARG A 80 -1.53 21.41 -11.16
C ARG A 80 -0.49 21.89 -10.16
N ASN A 81 -0.05 21.03 -9.25
CA ASN A 81 0.86 21.40 -8.17
C ASN A 81 1.98 20.37 -8.05
N ASP A 82 3.03 20.60 -8.84
CA ASP A 82 4.21 19.75 -8.89
C ASP A 82 4.87 19.56 -7.52
N THR A 83 4.86 20.59 -6.66
CA THR A 83 5.40 20.51 -5.30
C THR A 83 4.60 19.54 -4.45
N ALA A 84 3.27 19.62 -4.50
CA ALA A 84 2.39 18.72 -3.77
C ALA A 84 2.47 17.29 -4.30
N TYR A 85 2.55 17.12 -5.62
CA TYR A 85 2.74 15.80 -6.22
C TYR A 85 4.10 15.18 -5.85
N SER A 86 5.17 15.97 -5.93
CA SER A 86 6.54 15.53 -5.62
C SER A 86 6.72 15.11 -4.16
N ALA A 87 5.94 15.68 -3.25
CA ALA A 87 5.94 15.29 -1.83
C ALA A 87 5.60 13.81 -1.62
N TYR A 88 4.87 13.17 -2.54
CA TYR A 88 4.59 11.73 -2.49
C TYR A 88 5.80 10.85 -2.81
N PHE A 89 6.90 11.43 -3.29
CA PHE A 89 8.16 10.74 -3.55
C PHE A 89 9.24 11.07 -2.53
N ALA A 90 8.95 11.85 -1.50
CA ALA A 90 9.93 12.26 -0.48
C ALA A 90 10.59 11.07 0.22
N TRP A 91 9.87 9.96 0.40
CA TRP A 91 10.41 8.72 0.98
C TRP A 91 11.53 8.08 0.13
N LYS A 92 11.66 8.43 -1.16
CA LYS A 92 12.78 7.99 -2.02
C LYS A 92 14.10 8.67 -1.66
N ALA A 93 14.07 9.82 -0.99
CA ALA A 93 15.28 10.54 -0.57
C ALA A 93 16.11 9.76 0.46
N LEU A 94 15.54 8.73 1.08
CA LEU A 94 16.21 7.88 2.08
C LEU A 94 17.08 6.75 1.47
N GLY A 95 17.25 6.68 0.14
CA GLY A 95 17.85 5.51 -0.52
C GLY A 95 18.97 5.78 -1.51
N THR A 96 20.17 6.11 -1.04
CA THR A 96 21.39 5.56 -1.67
C THR A 96 22.42 5.25 -0.58
N LEU A 97 22.29 4.09 0.04
CA LEU A 97 23.46 3.49 0.69
C LEU A 97 24.42 3.13 -0.45
N LYS A 98 25.44 3.95 -0.68
CA LYS A 98 26.64 3.48 -1.37
C LYS A 98 27.26 2.42 -0.48
N VAL A 99 26.90 1.16 -0.70
CA VAL A 99 27.72 0.06 -0.22
C VAL A 99 29.02 0.16 -1.02
N ASN A 100 30.05 0.72 -0.39
CA ASN A 100 31.42 0.59 -0.89
C ASN A 100 31.76 -0.90 -0.80
N LEU A 101 31.73 -1.59 -1.94
CA LEU A 101 32.43 -2.86 -2.13
C LEU A 101 33.89 -2.57 -2.52
#